data_AF-A0A524E9V8-F1
#
_entry.id   AF-A0A524E9V8-F1
#
_cell.length_a   1.000
_cell.length_b   1.000
_cell.length_c   1.000
_cell.angle_alpha   90.00
_cell.angle_beta   90.00
_cell.angle_gamma   90.00
#
_symmetry.space_group_name_H-M   'P 1'
#
loop_
_entity.id
_entity.type
_entity.pdbx_description
1 polymer ?
#
loop_
_entity_poly.entity_id
_entity_poly.type
_entity_poly.pdbx_seq_one_letter_code
_entity_poly.pdbx_strand_id
1 'polypeptide(L)'
;MDKSNLLNQNEGLNFDKFEKLTLELEEILDEENFIQKDCYLDWQRKFEPVYGKKHTNIHLYAIFAQIFYIAHLFIFQLLLKAPERLENNQSHFAQVRTIQEEFNKDFSTDISFLNPYFMPLFEFMEQNRVSFLEELKEFALKYILGRNIKSEYLFDYLFQMVLKPVLRHISGEFFTPPFLVKMMVKEAYDFGDKVLDPSCGTGNFLIEIVKSILSAKKSEKEENKALNNIYGFDINPMSIFLAIINIVLLVG
;
A
#
# COMPACT_ATOMS: atom_id res chain seq x y z
N MET A 1 5.08 7.74 28.74
CA MET A 1 4.21 7.93 27.56
C MET A 1 3.02 7.02 27.72
N ASP A 2 1.83 7.61 27.72
CA ASP A 2 0.58 6.99 28.16
C ASP A 2 0.04 6.04 27.08
N LYS A 3 -0.28 4.79 27.45
CA LYS A 3 -0.81 3.75 26.54
C LYS A 3 -2.21 4.09 26.02
N SER A 4 -2.87 5.10 26.60
CA SER A 4 -4.20 5.59 26.25
C SER A 4 -4.28 6.29 24.88
N ASN A 5 -3.18 6.83 24.37
CA ASN A 5 -3.20 7.61 23.10
C ASN A 5 -3.10 6.78 21.82
N LEU A 6 -2.78 5.49 21.90
CA LEU A 6 -2.81 4.58 20.74
C LEU A 6 -4.18 3.92 20.54
N LEU A 7 -5.00 3.85 21.60
CA LEU A 7 -6.33 3.21 21.57
C LEU A 7 -7.47 4.17 21.20
N ASN A 8 -7.28 5.49 21.33
CA ASN A 8 -8.25 6.50 20.89
C ASN A 8 -8.22 6.79 19.38
N GLN A 9 -7.46 6.04 18.58
CA GLN A 9 -7.49 6.13 17.11
C GLN A 9 -8.57 5.24 16.46
N ASN A 10 -9.32 4.46 17.26
CA ASN A 10 -10.38 3.57 16.78
C ASN A 10 -11.65 4.29 16.27
N GLU A 11 -11.78 5.61 16.42
CA GLU A 11 -12.82 6.41 15.73
C GLU A 11 -12.41 6.79 14.28
N GLY A 12 -11.31 6.21 13.79
CA GLY A 12 -10.52 6.72 12.66
C GLY A 12 -10.89 6.20 11.27
N LEU A 13 -11.41 4.99 11.14
CA LEU A 13 -11.67 4.38 9.85
C LEU A 13 -12.88 3.49 9.98
N ASN A 14 -13.81 3.58 9.03
CA ASN A 14 -15.04 2.81 9.08
C ASN A 14 -14.74 1.37 8.62
N PHE A 15 -14.17 0.57 9.54
CA PHE A 15 -13.82 -0.82 9.29
C PHE A 15 -15.03 -1.63 8.83
N ASP A 16 -16.19 -1.41 9.44
CA ASP A 16 -17.44 -2.08 9.04
C ASP A 16 -17.80 -1.76 7.59
N LYS A 17 -17.54 -0.53 7.14
CA LYS A 17 -17.74 -0.14 5.74
C LYS A 17 -16.71 -0.76 4.79
N PHE A 18 -15.44 -0.86 5.21
CA PHE A 18 -14.40 -1.56 4.44
C PHE A 18 -14.75 -3.05 4.30
N GLU A 19 -15.11 -3.71 5.40
CA GLU A 19 -15.52 -5.11 5.40
C GLU A 19 -16.76 -5.32 4.54
N LYS A 20 -17.75 -4.41 4.61
CA LYS A 20 -18.92 -4.48 3.74
C LYS A 20 -18.53 -4.42 2.25
N LEU A 21 -17.67 -3.48 1.85
CA LEU A 21 -17.19 -3.38 0.47
C LEU A 21 -16.38 -4.61 0.06
N THR A 22 -15.66 -5.21 1.00
CA THR A 22 -14.92 -6.46 0.78
C THR A 22 -15.87 -7.62 0.47
N LEU A 23 -16.92 -7.79 1.28
CA LEU A 23 -17.93 -8.83 1.07
C LEU A 23 -18.70 -8.64 -0.24
N GLU A 24 -19.06 -7.40 -0.58
CA GLU A 24 -19.70 -7.10 -1.87
C GLU A 24 -18.78 -7.40 -3.05
N LEU A 25 -17.48 -7.11 -2.93
CA LEU A 25 -16.50 -7.49 -3.95
C LEU A 25 -16.35 -9.01 -4.06
N GLU A 26 -16.39 -9.75 -2.96
CA GLU A 26 -16.38 -11.22 -2.99
C GLU A 26 -17.58 -11.77 -3.75
N GLU A 27 -18.78 -11.23 -3.51
CA GLU A 27 -20.00 -11.62 -4.26
C GLU A 27 -19.81 -11.37 -5.76
N ILE A 28 -19.29 -10.21 -6.16
CA ILE A 28 -18.97 -9.90 -7.57
C ILE A 28 -17.96 -10.90 -8.16
N LEU A 29 -16.90 -11.22 -7.40
CA LEU A 29 -15.87 -12.15 -7.85
C LEU A 29 -16.40 -13.57 -8.01
N ASP A 30 -17.32 -14.01 -7.14
CA ASP A 30 -17.98 -15.31 -7.22
C ASP A 30 -18.97 -15.38 -8.39
N GLU A 31 -19.84 -14.37 -8.55
CA GLU A 31 -20.79 -14.26 -9.68
C GLU A 31 -20.10 -14.38 -11.04
N GLU A 32 -18.94 -13.73 -11.16
CA GLU A 32 -18.17 -13.64 -12.39
C GLU A 32 -17.06 -14.70 -12.48
N ASN A 33 -17.06 -15.64 -11.52
CA ASN A 33 -16.18 -16.80 -11.45
C ASN A 33 -14.69 -16.43 -11.61
N PHE A 34 -14.28 -15.34 -10.96
CA PHE A 34 -12.90 -14.81 -11.04
C PHE A 34 -11.86 -15.82 -10.57
N ILE A 35 -12.23 -16.77 -9.71
CA ILE A 35 -11.33 -17.82 -9.20
C ILE A 35 -10.74 -18.70 -10.32
N GLN A 36 -11.38 -18.73 -11.50
CA GLN A 36 -10.91 -19.47 -12.68
C GLN A 36 -10.13 -18.59 -13.66
N LYS A 37 -10.05 -17.27 -13.45
CA LYS A 37 -9.35 -16.35 -14.33
C LYS A 37 -7.84 -16.36 -14.02
N ASP A 38 -7.03 -16.18 -15.05
CA ASP A 38 -5.56 -16.23 -14.94
C ASP A 38 -5.01 -15.24 -13.89
N CYS A 39 -5.58 -14.03 -13.81
CA CYS A 39 -5.16 -13.02 -12.84
C CYS A 39 -5.28 -13.50 -11.38
N TYR A 40 -6.35 -14.22 -11.04
CA TYR A 40 -6.55 -14.81 -9.72
C TYR A 40 -5.63 -16.01 -9.50
N LEU A 41 -5.48 -16.89 -10.49
CA LEU A 41 -4.63 -18.09 -10.37
C LEU A 41 -3.15 -17.73 -10.21
N ASP A 42 -2.67 -16.74 -10.95
CA ASP A 42 -1.32 -16.24 -10.84
C ASP A 42 -1.09 -15.47 -9.53
N TRP A 43 -2.09 -14.69 -9.09
CA TRP A 43 -2.09 -14.10 -7.76
C TRP A 43 -1.99 -15.18 -6.68
N GLN A 44 -2.85 -16.20 -6.73
CA GLN A 44 -2.87 -17.27 -5.74
C GLN A 44 -1.52 -17.98 -5.67
N ARG A 45 -0.93 -18.32 -6.82
CA ARG A 45 0.41 -18.94 -6.90
C ARG A 45 1.48 -18.06 -6.27
N LYS A 46 1.40 -16.74 -6.43
CA LYS A 46 2.38 -15.80 -5.90
C LYS A 46 2.23 -15.57 -4.39
N PHE A 47 1.00 -15.56 -3.87
CA PHE A 47 0.69 -15.22 -2.48
C PHE A 47 0.53 -16.44 -1.56
N GLU A 48 0.35 -17.65 -2.10
CA GLU A 48 0.31 -18.90 -1.34
C GLU A 48 1.58 -19.19 -0.53
N PRO A 49 2.80 -18.93 -1.01
CA PRO A 49 4.01 -19.07 -0.19
C PRO A 49 4.05 -18.12 1.04
N VAL A 50 3.30 -17.02 1.00
CA VAL A 50 3.26 -16.00 2.07
C VAL A 50 2.21 -16.34 3.12
N TYR A 51 0.98 -16.65 2.67
CA TYR A 51 -0.18 -16.81 3.55
C TYR A 51 -0.60 -18.27 3.76
N GLY A 52 -0.08 -19.19 2.94
CA GLY A 52 -0.46 -20.60 2.93
C GLY A 52 -1.79 -20.86 2.22
N LYS A 53 -1.92 -22.05 1.63
CA LYS A 53 -3.05 -22.46 0.77
C LYS A 53 -4.43 -22.20 1.36
N LYS A 54 -4.57 -22.43 2.68
CA LYS A 54 -5.84 -22.28 3.40
C LYS A 54 -6.33 -20.82 3.41
N HIS A 55 -5.41 -19.87 3.35
CA HIS A 55 -5.69 -18.45 3.58
C HIS A 55 -5.59 -17.61 2.30
N THR A 56 -4.92 -18.11 1.26
CA THR A 56 -4.89 -17.49 -0.06
C THR A 56 -6.19 -17.79 -0.83
N ASN A 57 -7.23 -17.04 -0.48
CA ASN A 57 -8.61 -17.21 -0.93
C ASN A 57 -9.20 -15.91 -1.50
N ILE A 58 -10.46 -15.98 -1.96
CA ILE A 58 -11.17 -14.87 -2.61
C ILE A 58 -11.32 -13.64 -1.69
N HIS A 59 -11.55 -13.85 -0.40
CA HIS A 59 -11.60 -12.77 0.59
C HIS A 59 -10.28 -12.02 0.67
N LEU A 60 -9.14 -12.72 0.76
CA LEU A 60 -7.83 -12.08 0.77
C LEU A 60 -7.53 -11.37 -0.56
N TYR A 61 -7.94 -11.95 -1.70
CA TYR A 61 -7.82 -11.30 -3.00
C TYR A 61 -8.61 -9.99 -3.06
N ALA A 62 -9.86 -9.98 -2.57
CA ALA A 62 -10.72 -8.80 -2.50
C ALA A 62 -10.13 -7.71 -1.61
N ILE A 63 -9.54 -8.07 -0.47
CA ILE A 63 -8.82 -7.13 0.41
C ILE A 63 -7.65 -6.50 -0.35
N PHE A 64 -6.80 -7.29 -1.01
CA PHE A 64 -5.64 -6.78 -1.73
C PHE A 64 -6.00 -5.96 -2.95
N ALA A 65 -7.05 -6.32 -3.68
CA ALA A 65 -7.58 -5.51 -4.76
C ALA A 65 -7.99 -4.12 -4.25
N GLN A 66 -8.75 -4.04 -3.15
CA GLN A 66 -9.14 -2.76 -2.56
C GLN A 66 -7.93 -1.93 -2.11
N ILE A 67 -6.95 -2.54 -1.43
CA ILE A 67 -5.70 -1.86 -1.03
C ILE A 67 -4.98 -1.31 -2.27
N PHE A 68 -4.83 -2.13 -3.31
CA PHE A 68 -4.20 -1.73 -4.56
C PHE A 68 -4.91 -0.51 -5.17
N TYR A 69 -6.24 -0.50 -5.22
CA TYR A 69 -7.01 0.63 -5.75
C TYR A 69 -6.85 1.90 -4.91
N ILE A 70 -7.03 1.78 -3.59
CA ILE A 70 -6.89 2.89 -2.64
C ILE A 70 -5.49 3.50 -2.74
N ALA A 71 -4.46 2.67 -2.87
CA ALA A 71 -3.09 3.13 -3.01
C ALA A 71 -2.88 3.96 -4.28
N HIS A 72 -3.49 3.59 -5.40
CA HIS A 72 -3.42 4.39 -6.63
C HIS A 72 -4.22 5.69 -6.54
N LEU A 73 -5.40 5.69 -5.89
CA LEU A 73 -6.13 6.93 -5.59
C LEU A 73 -5.29 7.88 -4.72
N PHE A 74 -4.52 7.33 -3.79
CA PHE A 74 -3.64 8.12 -2.97
C PHE A 74 -2.46 8.69 -3.76
N ILE A 75 -1.78 7.87 -4.57
CA ILE A 75 -0.71 8.33 -5.46
C ILE A 75 -1.23 9.44 -6.38
N PHE A 76 -2.43 9.28 -6.93
CA PHE A 76 -3.08 10.31 -7.74
C PHE A 76 -3.22 11.64 -6.98
N GLN A 77 -3.72 11.59 -5.74
CA GLN A 77 -3.87 12.78 -4.90
C GLN A 77 -2.52 13.45 -4.60
N LEU A 78 -1.46 12.66 -4.42
CA LEU A 78 -0.10 13.14 -4.14
C LEU A 78 0.56 13.79 -5.35
N LEU A 79 0.53 13.12 -6.51
CA LEU A 79 1.21 13.55 -7.73
C LEU A 79 0.58 14.82 -8.30
N LEU A 80 -0.73 15.01 -8.18
CA LEU A 80 -1.40 16.02 -9.00
C LEU A 80 -1.51 17.40 -8.39
N LYS A 81 -1.56 17.59 -7.06
CA LYS A 81 -1.83 18.92 -6.43
C LYS A 81 -2.94 19.75 -7.15
N ALA A 82 -3.82 19.10 -7.90
CA ALA A 82 -4.74 19.70 -8.86
C ALA A 82 -5.91 18.71 -9.12
N PRO A 83 -6.99 18.78 -8.33
CA PRO A 83 -8.13 17.87 -8.41
C PRO A 83 -8.91 17.92 -9.74
N GLU A 84 -8.68 18.93 -10.60
CA GLU A 84 -9.38 19.11 -11.88
C GLU A 84 -9.13 17.98 -12.90
N ARG A 85 -8.08 17.16 -12.75
CA ARG A 85 -7.84 16.01 -13.65
C ARG A 85 -8.77 14.81 -13.41
N LEU A 86 -9.46 14.73 -12.26
CA LEU A 86 -10.48 13.69 -11.98
C LEU A 86 -11.80 13.95 -12.72
N GLU A 87 -12.06 15.18 -13.12
CA GLU A 87 -13.35 15.57 -13.72
C GLU A 87 -13.44 15.26 -15.22
N ASN A 88 -12.33 14.85 -15.85
CA ASN A 88 -12.37 14.38 -17.23
C ASN A 88 -12.85 12.93 -17.28
N ASN A 89 -13.83 12.65 -18.16
CA ASN A 89 -14.45 11.37 -18.50
C ASN A 89 -13.49 10.23 -18.94
N GLN A 90 -12.22 10.24 -18.52
CA GLN A 90 -11.29 9.13 -18.72
C GLN A 90 -11.59 8.01 -17.75
N SER A 91 -11.47 6.80 -18.27
CA SER A 91 -11.65 5.57 -17.51
C SER A 91 -10.68 5.49 -16.31
N HIS A 92 -11.14 5.05 -15.14
CA HIS A 92 -10.35 4.77 -13.94
C HIS A 92 -9.15 3.89 -14.25
N PHE A 93 -9.32 2.91 -15.13
CA PHE A 93 -8.22 2.07 -15.61
C PHE A 93 -7.13 2.92 -16.26
N ALA A 94 -7.50 3.74 -17.25
CA ALA A 94 -6.53 4.57 -17.97
C ALA A 94 -5.79 5.51 -17.01
N GLN A 95 -6.51 6.08 -16.03
CA GLN A 95 -5.92 6.90 -14.98
C GLN A 95 -4.87 6.12 -14.18
N VAL A 96 -5.16 4.89 -13.74
CA VAL A 96 -4.19 4.04 -13.01
C VAL A 96 -2.91 3.83 -13.82
N ARG A 97 -3.00 3.52 -15.13
CA ARG A 97 -1.81 3.37 -15.97
C ARG A 97 -1.00 4.66 -16.03
N THR A 98 -1.65 5.79 -16.29
CA THR A 98 -0.97 7.10 -16.37
C THR A 98 -0.30 7.47 -15.06
N ILE A 99 -0.98 7.24 -13.92
CA ILE A 99 -0.39 7.45 -12.58
C ILE A 99 0.88 6.62 -12.42
N GLN A 100 0.84 5.34 -12.77
CA GLN A 100 2.00 4.46 -12.64
C GLN A 100 3.14 4.87 -13.57
N GLU A 101 2.85 5.29 -14.80
CA GLU A 101 3.86 5.76 -15.75
C GLU A 101 4.55 7.03 -15.24
N GLU A 102 3.79 8.02 -14.76
CA GLU A 102 4.33 9.25 -14.17
C GLU A 102 5.14 8.93 -12.90
N PHE A 103 4.59 8.13 -11.98
CA PHE A 103 5.26 7.74 -10.75
C PHE A 103 6.57 6.97 -10.99
N ASN A 104 6.54 5.97 -11.87
CA ASN A 104 7.70 5.15 -12.18
C ASN A 104 8.82 5.99 -12.80
N LYS A 105 8.46 6.96 -13.65
CA LYS A 105 9.40 7.89 -14.27
C LYS A 105 10.02 8.83 -13.24
N ASP A 106 9.20 9.46 -12.41
CA ASP A 106 9.65 10.48 -11.46
C ASP A 106 10.53 9.89 -10.35
N PHE A 107 10.25 8.65 -9.94
CA PHE A 107 10.96 7.99 -8.84
C PHE A 107 11.89 6.85 -9.27
N SER A 108 12.06 6.62 -10.58
CA SER A 108 12.91 5.54 -11.13
C SER A 108 12.63 4.17 -10.48
N THR A 109 11.36 3.85 -10.31
CA THR A 109 10.86 2.63 -9.65
C THR A 109 9.85 1.93 -10.55
N ASP A 110 9.40 0.74 -10.14
CA ASP A 110 8.29 0.05 -10.78
C ASP A 110 7.25 -0.32 -9.73
N ILE A 111 6.07 0.32 -9.77
CA ILE A 111 4.89 -0.06 -8.98
C ILE A 111 3.85 -0.85 -9.78
N SER A 112 4.12 -1.12 -11.06
CA SER A 112 3.20 -1.80 -11.98
C SER A 112 3.25 -3.33 -11.88
N PHE A 113 4.19 -3.90 -11.11
CA PHE A 113 4.38 -5.35 -10.99
C PHE A 113 3.17 -6.11 -10.41
N LEU A 114 2.23 -5.43 -9.76
CA LEU A 114 0.97 -6.02 -9.28
C LEU A 114 -0.17 -5.97 -10.32
N ASN A 115 0.02 -5.27 -11.43
CA ASN A 115 -0.99 -5.11 -12.48
C ASN A 115 -1.53 -6.45 -13.00
N PRO A 116 -0.69 -7.48 -13.27
CA PRO A 116 -1.21 -8.76 -13.76
C PRO A 116 -2.25 -9.40 -12.85
N TYR A 117 -2.19 -9.12 -11.55
CA TYR A 117 -3.10 -9.68 -10.56
C TYR A 117 -4.41 -8.90 -10.43
N PHE A 118 -4.35 -7.56 -10.45
CA PHE A 118 -5.49 -6.75 -10.05
C PHE A 118 -6.09 -5.90 -11.18
N MET A 119 -5.31 -5.50 -12.18
CA MET A 119 -5.83 -4.63 -13.23
C MET A 119 -6.97 -5.25 -14.04
N PRO A 120 -6.95 -6.54 -14.42
CA PRO A 120 -8.07 -7.17 -15.11
C PRO A 120 -9.40 -7.09 -14.34
N LEU A 121 -9.34 -7.12 -13.00
CA LEU A 121 -10.53 -6.94 -12.16
C LEU A 121 -11.07 -5.50 -12.26
N PHE A 122 -10.20 -4.49 -12.19
CA PHE A 122 -10.62 -3.10 -12.32
C PHE A 122 -11.14 -2.74 -13.71
N GLU A 123 -10.58 -3.33 -14.77
CA GLU A 123 -11.12 -3.20 -16.13
C GLU A 123 -12.54 -3.74 -16.23
N PHE A 124 -12.76 -4.93 -15.65
CA PHE A 124 -14.07 -5.53 -15.58
C PHE A 124 -15.06 -4.66 -14.78
N MET A 125 -14.66 -4.18 -13.61
CA MET A 125 -15.52 -3.37 -12.75
C MET A 125 -15.89 -2.04 -13.40
N GLU A 126 -14.97 -1.42 -14.13
CA GLU A 126 -15.23 -0.19 -14.88
C GLU A 126 -16.28 -0.38 -15.99
N GLN A 127 -16.35 -1.56 -16.59
CA GLN A 127 -17.33 -1.83 -17.65
C GLN A 127 -18.67 -2.32 -17.08
N ASN A 128 -18.66 -3.03 -15.95
CA ASN A 128 -19.81 -3.83 -15.51
C ASN A 128 -20.31 -3.52 -14.09
N ARG A 129 -19.53 -2.82 -13.26
CA ARG A 129 -19.80 -2.54 -11.84
C ARG A 129 -19.31 -1.13 -11.43
N VAL A 130 -19.59 -0.12 -12.26
CA VAL A 130 -19.14 1.28 -12.05
C VAL A 130 -19.59 1.83 -10.69
N SER A 131 -20.81 1.52 -10.26
CA SER A 131 -21.34 1.97 -8.96
C SER A 131 -20.48 1.51 -7.78
N PHE A 132 -19.95 0.29 -7.84
CA PHE A 132 -19.05 -0.24 -6.82
C PHE A 132 -17.73 0.53 -6.79
N LEU A 133 -17.15 0.86 -7.95
CA LEU A 133 -15.92 1.64 -8.02
C LEU A 133 -16.10 3.05 -7.45
N GLU A 134 -17.22 3.72 -7.76
CA GLU A 134 -17.52 5.03 -7.19
C GLU A 134 -17.72 4.94 -5.67
N GLU A 135 -18.40 3.91 -5.17
CA GLU A 135 -18.57 3.71 -3.73
C GLU A 135 -17.24 3.44 -3.00
N LEU A 136 -16.36 2.63 -3.59
CA LEU A 136 -15.02 2.36 -3.06
C LEU A 136 -14.15 3.62 -3.07
N LYS A 137 -14.25 4.42 -4.13
CA LYS A 137 -13.55 5.71 -4.26
C LYS A 137 -14.05 6.73 -3.23
N GLU A 138 -15.37 6.88 -3.07
CA GLU A 138 -15.96 7.72 -2.04
C GLU A 138 -15.52 7.28 -0.64
N PHE A 139 -15.52 5.97 -0.39
CA PHE A 139 -15.01 5.42 0.86
C PHE A 139 -13.54 5.80 1.10
N ALA A 140 -12.68 5.60 0.09
CA ALA A 140 -11.27 5.93 0.17
C ALA A 140 -11.05 7.42 0.46
N LEU A 141 -11.68 8.30 -0.32
CA LEU A 141 -11.55 9.75 -0.16
C LEU A 141 -12.02 10.22 1.21
N LYS A 142 -13.18 9.73 1.67
CA LYS A 142 -13.80 10.20 2.91
C LYS A 142 -13.15 9.66 4.17
N TYR A 143 -12.82 8.36 4.19
CA TYR A 143 -12.44 7.67 5.42
C TYR A 143 -10.95 7.41 5.54
N ILE A 144 -10.22 7.31 4.43
CA ILE A 144 -8.78 7.04 4.41
C ILE A 144 -8.03 8.34 4.16
N LEU A 145 -8.32 9.02 3.06
CA LEU A 145 -7.54 10.14 2.55
C LEU A 145 -7.87 11.49 3.20
N GLY A 146 -9.11 11.68 3.67
CA GLY A 146 -9.55 12.87 4.40
C GLY A 146 -9.03 12.96 5.84
N ARG A 147 -8.17 12.03 6.29
CA ARG A 147 -7.69 11.96 7.67
C ARG A 147 -6.33 12.65 7.84
N ASN A 148 -6.11 13.21 9.03
CA ASN A 148 -4.80 13.75 9.45
C ASN A 148 -3.86 12.64 9.93
N ILE A 149 -3.82 11.51 9.22
CA ILE A 149 -2.84 10.45 9.43
C ILE A 149 -1.59 10.88 8.65
N LYS A 150 -0.42 10.78 9.30
CA LYS A 150 0.85 10.97 8.61
C LYS A 150 0.92 10.00 7.44
N SER A 151 1.11 10.54 6.24
CA SER A 151 1.03 9.81 4.98
C SER A 151 1.91 8.56 4.97
N GLU A 152 3.08 8.62 5.62
CA GLU A 152 4.02 7.50 5.70
C GLU A 152 3.57 6.31 6.57
N TYR A 153 2.49 6.45 7.36
CA TYR A 153 1.93 5.38 8.20
C TYR A 153 0.51 4.99 7.78
N LEU A 154 -0.02 5.62 6.73
CA LEU A 154 -1.40 5.40 6.27
C LEU A 154 -1.64 3.94 5.90
N PHE A 155 -0.74 3.38 5.08
CA PHE A 155 -0.89 2.01 4.60
C PHE A 155 -0.57 0.98 5.66
N ASP A 156 0.34 1.27 6.59
CA ASP A 156 0.60 0.40 7.74
C ASP A 156 -0.65 0.24 8.59
N TYR A 157 -1.34 1.35 8.85
CA TYR A 157 -2.58 1.35 9.61
C TYR A 157 -3.67 0.59 8.85
N LEU A 158 -3.83 0.86 7.55
CA LEU A 158 -4.81 0.19 6.71
C LEU A 158 -4.57 -1.32 6.65
N PHE A 159 -3.34 -1.74 6.40
CA PHE A 159 -2.93 -3.14 6.32
C PHE A 159 -3.17 -3.88 7.65
N GLN A 160 -2.83 -3.25 8.78
CA GLN A 160 -3.07 -3.81 10.13
C GLN A 160 -4.55 -3.94 10.49
N MET A 161 -5.39 -3.02 10.01
CA MET A 161 -6.82 -3.13 10.26
C MET A 161 -7.45 -4.27 9.47
N VAL A 162 -7.14 -4.37 8.17
CA VAL A 162 -7.90 -5.22 7.24
C VAL A 162 -7.44 -6.68 7.29
N LEU A 163 -6.15 -6.94 7.52
CA LEU A 163 -5.69 -8.30 7.68
C LEU A 163 -6.05 -8.82 9.06
N LYS A 164 -6.85 -9.88 9.14
CA LYS A 164 -7.18 -10.54 10.41
C LYS A 164 -5.89 -10.88 11.19
N PRO A 165 -5.88 -10.79 12.53
CA PRO A 165 -4.71 -11.14 13.34
C PRO A 165 -4.10 -12.49 12.97
N VAL A 166 -4.94 -13.49 12.68
CA VAL A 166 -4.50 -14.84 12.26
C VAL A 166 -3.67 -14.81 10.98
N LEU A 167 -4.03 -13.97 10.00
CA LEU A 167 -3.26 -13.84 8.76
C LEU A 167 -1.90 -13.21 9.05
N ARG A 168 -1.87 -12.15 9.87
CA ARG A 168 -0.63 -11.50 10.31
C ARG A 168 0.28 -12.43 11.12
N HIS A 169 -0.30 -13.31 11.94
CA HIS A 169 0.44 -14.34 12.67
C HIS A 169 1.09 -15.36 11.72
N ILE A 170 0.39 -15.73 10.64
CA ILE A 170 0.87 -16.73 9.67
C ILE A 170 1.94 -16.14 8.75
N SER A 171 1.77 -14.90 8.30
CA SER A 171 2.73 -14.18 7.47
C SER A 171 3.92 -13.61 8.27
N GLY A 172 3.85 -13.60 9.60
CA GLY A 172 4.85 -12.96 10.45
C GLY A 172 4.80 -11.42 10.42
N GLU A 173 3.71 -10.83 9.91
CA GLU A 173 3.50 -9.39 9.77
C GLU A 173 3.18 -8.72 11.12
N PHE A 174 4.14 -8.73 12.03
CA PHE A 174 4.12 -7.93 13.26
C PHE A 174 4.78 -6.59 13.01
N PHE A 175 3.99 -5.53 13.10
CA PHE A 175 4.50 -4.18 12.93
C PHE A 175 5.33 -3.79 14.15
N THR A 176 6.60 -3.47 13.91
CA THR A 176 7.52 -2.99 14.94
C THR A 176 7.00 -1.63 15.45
N PRO A 177 6.83 -1.43 16.77
CA PRO A 177 6.36 -0.16 17.29
C PRO A 177 7.26 1.02 16.84
N PRO A 178 6.70 2.17 16.41
CA PRO A 178 7.50 3.26 15.83
C PRO A 178 8.63 3.77 16.73
N PHE A 179 8.44 3.77 18.05
CA PHE A 179 9.48 4.19 18.99
C PHE A 179 10.69 3.24 18.98
N LEU A 180 10.46 1.94 18.78
CA LEU A 180 11.50 0.93 18.75
C LEU A 180 12.28 1.01 17.44
N VAL A 181 11.58 1.18 16.31
CA VAL A 181 12.19 1.43 14.99
C VAL A 181 13.13 2.63 15.08
N LYS A 182 12.65 3.76 15.60
CA LYS A 182 13.45 4.98 15.77
C LYS A 182 14.68 4.78 16.65
N MET A 183 14.53 4.07 17.76
CA MET A 183 15.65 3.79 18.66
C MET A 183 16.72 2.93 17.97
N MET A 184 16.29 1.84 17.30
CA MET A 184 17.20 0.94 16.59
C MET A 184 17.92 1.64 15.45
N VAL A 185 17.21 2.41 14.61
CA VAL A 185 17.84 3.16 13.52
C VAL A 185 18.83 4.18 14.04
N LYS A 186 18.49 4.90 15.13
CA LYS A 186 19.40 5.86 15.75
C LYS A 186 20.70 5.22 16.25
N GLU A 187 20.65 3.96 16.70
CA GLU A 187 21.82 3.24 17.20
C GLU A 187 22.62 2.53 16.10
N ALA A 188 21.97 2.10 15.01
CA ALA A 188 22.55 1.20 14.03
C ALA A 188 22.88 1.83 12.67
N TYR A 189 22.42 3.05 12.39
CA TYR A 189 22.61 3.70 11.09
C TYR A 189 23.40 5.02 11.22
N ASP A 190 24.48 5.12 10.44
CA ASP A 190 25.17 6.39 10.19
C ASP A 190 24.92 6.90 8.76
N PHE A 191 24.97 8.22 8.58
CA PHE A 191 24.69 8.85 7.28
C PHE A 191 25.59 8.28 6.17
N GLY A 192 24.95 7.72 5.14
CA GLY A 192 25.61 7.17 3.97
C GLY A 192 25.95 5.68 4.05
N ASP A 193 25.65 5.01 5.17
CA ASP A 193 25.82 3.57 5.29
C ASP A 193 25.01 2.80 4.23
N LYS A 194 25.55 1.63 3.84
CA LYS A 194 24.83 0.64 3.04
C LYS A 194 24.03 -0.26 3.97
N VAL A 195 22.71 -0.26 3.79
CA VAL A 195 21.77 -0.96 4.66
C VAL A 195 20.90 -1.92 3.86
N LEU A 196 20.56 -3.04 4.48
CA LEU A 196 19.67 -4.06 3.94
C LEU A 196 18.67 -4.47 5.01
N ASP A 197 17.38 -4.31 4.72
CA ASP A 197 16.30 -4.95 5.48
C ASP A 197 15.76 -6.14 4.67
N PRO A 198 16.05 -7.40 5.08
CA PRO A 198 15.69 -8.59 4.31
C PRO A 198 14.22 -9.03 4.46
N SER A 199 13.45 -8.34 5.32
CA SER A 199 12.03 -8.60 5.57
C SER A 199 11.33 -7.28 5.91
N CYS A 200 11.40 -6.33 4.97
CA CYS A 200 11.10 -4.93 5.26
C CYS A 200 9.62 -4.65 5.50
N GLY A 201 8.72 -5.59 5.17
CA GLY A 201 7.29 -5.37 5.20
C GLY A 201 6.93 -4.13 4.40
N THR A 202 6.10 -3.28 4.99
CA THR A 202 5.71 -1.97 4.45
C THR A 202 6.75 -0.87 4.63
N GLY A 203 7.96 -1.21 5.07
CA GLY A 203 9.14 -0.34 5.00
C GLY A 203 9.47 0.47 6.25
N ASN A 204 8.91 0.17 7.42
CA ASN A 204 9.08 0.99 8.64
C ASN A 204 10.54 1.36 8.98
N PHE A 205 11.47 0.41 8.95
CA PHE A 205 12.89 0.69 9.19
C PHE A 205 13.50 1.54 8.08
N LEU A 206 13.19 1.24 6.82
CA LEU A 206 13.67 1.99 5.66
C LEU A 206 13.17 3.44 5.69
N ILE A 207 11.90 3.66 6.02
CA ILE A 207 11.27 4.98 6.22
C ILE A 207 12.04 5.80 7.25
N GLU A 208 12.37 5.21 8.41
CA GLU A 208 13.08 5.93 9.46
C GLU A 208 14.54 6.23 9.08
N ILE A 209 15.20 5.34 8.31
CA ILE A 209 16.53 5.59 7.75
C ILE A 209 16.46 6.76 6.74
N VAL A 210 15.48 6.75 5.84
CA VAL A 210 15.24 7.85 4.88
C VAL A 210 15.02 9.18 5.61
N LYS A 211 14.19 9.19 6.65
CA LYS A 211 14.01 10.38 7.50
C LYS A 211 15.32 10.86 8.14
N SER A 212 16.15 9.93 8.61
CA SER A 212 17.46 10.26 9.18
C SER A 212 18.34 10.96 8.13
N ILE A 213 18.40 10.43 6.91
CA ILE A 213 19.13 11.03 5.77
C ILE A 213 18.63 12.43 5.45
N LEU A 214 17.33 12.60 5.24
CA LEU A 214 16.72 13.90 4.89
C LEU A 214 16.88 14.94 6.01
N SER A 215 17.00 14.50 7.26
CA SER A 215 17.22 15.39 8.41
C SER A 215 18.68 15.79 8.62
N ALA A 216 19.64 15.15 7.93
CA ALA A 216 21.07 15.33 8.15
C ALA A 216 21.63 16.65 7.59
N LYS A 217 20.82 17.45 6.89
CA LYS A 217 21.17 18.75 6.28
C LYS A 217 22.40 18.65 5.37
N LYS A 218 22.41 17.65 4.49
CA LYS A 218 23.50 17.40 3.54
C LYS A 218 23.15 18.01 2.19
N SER A 219 24.10 18.02 1.26
CA SER A 219 23.78 18.43 -0.11
C SER A 219 22.87 17.39 -0.77
N GLU A 220 22.01 17.82 -1.70
CA GLU A 220 21.13 16.93 -2.48
C GLU A 220 21.91 15.76 -3.13
N LYS A 221 23.14 16.02 -3.59
CA LYS A 221 24.04 15.00 -4.14
C LYS A 221 24.44 13.94 -3.10
N GLU A 222 24.73 14.35 -1.87
CA GLU A 222 25.06 13.43 -0.77
C GLU A 222 23.83 12.66 -0.31
N GLU A 223 22.67 13.31 -0.22
CA GLU A 223 21.39 12.67 0.13
C GLU A 223 21.02 11.61 -0.90
N ASN A 224 21.02 11.96 -2.19
CA ASN A 224 20.76 11.00 -3.27
C ASN A 224 21.73 9.82 -3.24
N LYS A 225 23.01 10.06 -2.92
CA LYS A 225 23.99 8.97 -2.75
C LYS A 225 23.65 8.06 -1.57
N ALA A 226 23.21 8.62 -0.44
CA ALA A 226 22.81 7.86 0.74
C ALA A 226 21.51 7.09 0.52
N LEU A 227 20.52 7.66 -0.17
CA LEU A 227 19.27 6.98 -0.53
C LEU A 227 19.52 5.76 -1.42
N ASN A 228 20.46 5.87 -2.37
CA ASN A 228 20.88 4.76 -3.25
C ASN A 228 21.60 3.61 -2.53
N ASN A 229 21.92 3.76 -1.24
CA ASN A 229 22.55 2.74 -0.41
C ASN A 229 21.53 1.93 0.43
N ILE A 230 20.24 2.21 0.29
CA ILE A 230 19.17 1.55 1.04
C ILE A 230 18.56 0.43 0.20
N TYR A 231 18.53 -0.78 0.76
CA TYR A 231 17.93 -1.95 0.12
C TYR A 231 16.89 -2.60 1.04
N GLY A 232 15.77 -3.03 0.46
CA GLY A 232 14.68 -3.71 1.16
C GLY A 232 14.20 -4.91 0.35
N PHE A 233 13.95 -6.03 1.02
CA PHE A 233 13.35 -7.21 0.44
C PHE A 233 12.19 -7.67 1.31
N ASP A 234 11.16 -8.19 0.67
CA ASP A 234 10.08 -8.89 1.35
C ASP A 234 9.54 -10.01 0.46
N ILE A 235 8.98 -11.05 1.05
CA ILE A 235 8.34 -12.13 0.29
C ILE A 235 6.97 -11.71 -0.21
N ASN A 236 6.30 -10.77 0.48
CA ASN A 236 4.98 -10.27 0.18
C ASN A 236 5.04 -9.11 -0.84
N PRO A 237 4.56 -9.32 -2.09
CA PRO A 237 4.55 -8.27 -3.11
C PRO A 237 3.69 -7.06 -2.73
N MET A 238 2.59 -7.27 -1.99
CA MET A 238 1.77 -6.14 -1.50
C MET A 238 2.55 -5.27 -0.52
N SER A 239 3.31 -5.87 0.40
CA SER A 239 4.13 -5.13 1.35
C SER A 239 5.21 -4.31 0.64
N ILE A 240 5.88 -4.86 -0.38
CA ILE A 240 6.84 -4.13 -1.21
C ILE A 240 6.18 -2.94 -1.90
N PHE A 241 5.02 -3.14 -2.52
CA PHE A 241 4.29 -2.07 -3.20
C PHE A 241 3.96 -0.92 -2.25
N LEU A 242 3.47 -1.22 -1.05
CA LEU A 242 3.18 -0.21 -0.03
C LEU A 242 4.45 0.45 0.52
N ALA A 243 5.55 -0.28 0.68
CA ALA A 243 6.83 0.26 1.11
C ALA A 243 7.37 1.30 0.13
N ILE A 244 7.30 1.02 -1.18
CA ILE A 244 7.72 1.98 -2.22
C ILE A 244 6.91 3.27 -2.10
N ILE A 245 5.58 3.17 -1.98
CA ILE A 245 4.70 4.35 -1.86
C ILE A 245 5.02 5.14 -0.59
N ASN A 246 5.17 4.46 0.55
CA ASN A 246 5.51 5.08 1.83
C ASN A 246 6.86 5.82 1.81
N ILE A 247 7.87 5.27 1.11
CA ILE A 247 9.18 5.89 1.00
C ILE A 247 9.13 7.09 0.04
N VAL A 248 8.48 6.94 -1.11
CA VAL A 248 8.34 8.00 -2.11
C VAL A 248 7.66 9.24 -1.53
N LEU A 249 6.65 9.06 -0.70
CA LEU A 249 5.98 10.10 0.08
C LEU A 249 6.89 10.99 0.92
N LEU A 250 8.09 10.51 1.28
CA LEU A 250 9.03 11.24 2.12
C LEU A 250 10.02 12.05 1.29
N VAL A 251 10.27 11.64 0.04
CA VAL A 251 11.28 12.23 -0.84
C VAL A 251 10.69 13.13 -1.93
N GLY A 252 9.39 13.02 -2.22
CA GLY A 252 8.64 13.89 -3.15
C GLY A 252 7.91 15.03 -2.46
#